data_AF-A0A8H8RFZ3-F1
#
_entry.id   AF-A0A8H8RFZ3-F1
#
_cell.length_a   1.000
_cell.length_b   1.000
_cell.length_c   1.000
_cell.angle_alpha   90.00
_cell.angle_beta   90.00
_cell.angle_gamma   90.00
#
_symmetry.space_group_name_H-M   'P 1'
#
loop_
_entity.id
_entity.type
_entity.pdbx_description
1 polymer ?
#
loop_
_entity_poly.entity_id
_entity_poly.type
_entity_poly.pdbx_seq_one_letter_code
_entity_poly.pdbx_strand_id
1 'polypeptide(L)'
;MAHVEFGTRFLTPSTYPSQDLLSLDAFSQDYDRLNEREQLQLSYQRARVISQTQTLEDILYLKPKFWLLYRDMIWTKDSAAATLVFIQYNLAAGTLAPFVLDRPDLVPLMKSILEFKTSAQYLLTEVGHGLDARNLETTATLLANGEFDLHSPTKDSAKYMPMTTPQEGFEREIADGLVRLIPKRAGSKIAGHSITTFDHVRLPSLALLGTLSKAPNLRTSFTAGIGRVGIGTLALATLNIPFLKMAAYIAGTYSFRRTVGGSDGRRSSIIHFRTQHVSIMHALAESAIFEAYADEAINKFVAEKNPAVQHALGACFKAAIGTATQTRLFQLSERCGAQGLFKHNQIIGLQLEARGINIAEGDILVLCIRLASELLIGRYEMPKPRDPSCLLARYEAGLFKEAQGLLKEIGGKHRSDEFNRLVLPLCQPLIEAIGCRMAYEAAVTANCHADLITLYEAGVMMRDRSWFVENLGMKRVAILRKEDRCIKKLMPHLKQLLEQTGAAPYVTAPIVSEDKWDGFVDQMETHIGPNTISQEDIHKNRLAMGGSKI
;
A
#
# COMPACT_ATOMS: atom_id res chain seq x y z
N MET A 1 8.90 -5.71 -39.02
CA MET A 1 8.53 -5.64 -37.59
C MET A 1 8.29 -7.06 -37.12
N ALA A 2 9.21 -7.64 -36.37
CA ALA A 2 8.98 -8.96 -35.78
C ALA A 2 8.04 -8.77 -34.58
N HIS A 3 6.89 -9.44 -34.59
CA HIS A 3 6.05 -9.59 -33.41
C HIS A 3 6.88 -10.33 -32.36
N VAL A 4 7.27 -9.64 -31.30
CA VAL A 4 7.80 -10.30 -30.11
C VAL A 4 6.60 -10.97 -29.44
N GLU A 5 6.57 -12.30 -29.43
CA GLU A 5 5.61 -13.05 -28.61
C GLU A 5 5.92 -12.79 -27.14
N PHE A 6 5.13 -11.89 -26.55
CA PHE A 6 5.14 -11.64 -25.13
C PHE A 6 4.51 -12.85 -24.43
N GLY A 7 5.20 -13.41 -23.42
CA GLY A 7 4.67 -14.52 -22.62
C GLY A 7 3.29 -14.22 -22.02
N THR A 8 2.58 -15.27 -21.58
CA THR A 8 1.16 -15.25 -21.17
C THR A 8 0.78 -14.24 -20.06
N ARG A 9 1.75 -13.67 -19.33
CA ARG A 9 1.49 -12.68 -18.28
C ARG A 9 2.51 -11.55 -18.28
N PHE A 10 2.23 -10.52 -19.09
CA PHE A 10 3.17 -9.42 -19.28
C PHE A 10 3.02 -8.32 -18.23
N LEU A 11 1.81 -7.77 -18.09
CA LEU A 11 1.39 -6.80 -17.06
C LEU A 11 -0.15 -6.80 -16.90
N THR A 12 -0.85 -7.73 -17.57
CA THR A 12 -2.31 -7.76 -17.64
C THR A 12 -2.89 -7.80 -16.23
N PRO A 13 -3.63 -6.76 -15.82
CA PRO A 13 -4.11 -6.67 -14.45
C PRO A 13 -5.07 -7.81 -14.14
N SER A 14 -4.91 -8.44 -12.97
CA SER A 14 -6.03 -9.15 -12.35
C SER A 14 -6.85 -8.09 -11.63
N THR A 15 -7.65 -7.34 -12.39
CA THR A 15 -8.39 -6.20 -11.85
C THR A 15 -9.83 -6.58 -11.55
N TYR A 16 -10.27 -6.13 -10.39
CA TYR A 16 -11.68 -5.91 -10.14
C TYR A 16 -12.21 -4.89 -11.19
N PRO A 17 -13.42 -5.05 -11.72
CA PRO A 17 -13.88 -4.25 -12.86
C PRO A 17 -14.44 -2.89 -12.40
N SER A 18 -13.57 -1.98 -11.97
CA SER A 18 -13.97 -0.65 -11.50
C SER A 18 -13.97 0.45 -12.56
N GLN A 19 -13.46 0.18 -13.77
CA GLN A 19 -13.27 1.22 -14.79
C GLN A 19 -14.59 1.89 -15.17
N ASP A 20 -15.68 1.15 -15.24
CA ASP A 20 -17.02 1.70 -15.54
C ASP A 20 -17.50 2.68 -14.47
N LEU A 21 -17.04 2.53 -13.22
CA LEU A 21 -17.35 3.44 -12.12
C LEU A 21 -16.77 4.84 -12.35
N LEU A 22 -15.71 4.97 -13.16
CA LEU A 22 -15.11 6.27 -13.48
C LEU A 22 -16.06 7.22 -14.21
N SER A 23 -17.12 6.70 -14.82
CA SER A 23 -18.17 7.48 -15.49
C SER A 23 -19.18 8.10 -14.52
N LEU A 24 -19.22 7.65 -13.27
CA LEU A 24 -20.16 8.14 -12.26
C LEU A 24 -19.76 9.53 -11.75
N ASP A 25 -20.75 10.32 -11.35
CA ASP A 25 -20.55 11.68 -10.84
C ASP A 25 -19.59 11.75 -9.62
N ALA A 26 -19.52 10.67 -8.84
CA ALA A 26 -18.57 10.57 -7.74
C ALA A 26 -17.10 10.60 -8.20
N PHE A 27 -16.81 10.25 -9.46
CA PHE A 27 -15.45 10.20 -10.02
C PHE A 27 -15.15 11.30 -11.03
N SER A 28 -16.17 12.05 -11.49
CA SER A 28 -16.01 13.21 -12.37
C SER A 28 -15.66 14.51 -11.63
N GLN A 29 -16.00 14.60 -10.33
CA GLN A 29 -15.74 15.79 -9.50
C GLN A 29 -14.25 16.01 -9.23
N ASP A 30 -13.80 17.27 -9.37
CA ASP A 30 -12.45 17.72 -9.02
C ASP A 30 -12.30 17.83 -7.49
N TYR A 31 -11.74 16.79 -6.90
CA TYR A 31 -11.55 16.66 -5.46
C TYR A 31 -10.80 17.85 -4.85
N ASP A 32 -9.80 18.40 -5.54
CA ASP A 32 -8.94 19.44 -4.97
C ASP A 32 -9.59 20.84 -4.95
N ARG A 33 -10.72 21.01 -5.66
CA ARG A 33 -11.54 22.24 -5.62
C ARG A 33 -12.61 22.25 -4.55
N LEU A 34 -12.92 21.09 -4.00
CA LEU A 34 -13.92 20.93 -2.95
C LEU A 34 -13.37 21.40 -1.60
N ASN A 35 -14.26 21.92 -0.75
CA ASN A 35 -13.90 22.20 0.65
C ASN A 35 -13.72 20.89 1.45
N GLU A 36 -13.18 20.98 2.66
CA GLU A 36 -12.83 19.77 3.44
C GLU A 36 -14.03 18.87 3.77
N ARG A 37 -15.21 19.43 4.00
CA ARG A 37 -16.44 18.67 4.26
C ARG A 37 -16.90 17.93 3.00
N GLU A 38 -16.90 18.61 1.86
CA GLU A 38 -17.27 18.02 0.57
C GLU A 38 -16.28 16.93 0.14
N GLN A 39 -14.98 17.15 0.35
CA GLN A 39 -13.94 16.16 0.10
C GLN A 39 -14.17 14.87 0.89
N LEU A 40 -14.45 15.01 2.19
CA LEU A 40 -14.73 13.87 3.07
C LEU A 40 -16.00 13.12 2.63
N GLN A 41 -17.08 13.86 2.33
CA GLN A 41 -18.33 13.28 1.82
C GLN A 41 -18.10 12.51 0.51
N LEU A 42 -17.31 13.07 -0.41
CA LEU A 42 -16.98 12.44 -1.68
C LEU A 42 -16.20 11.15 -1.50
N SER A 43 -15.23 11.10 -0.58
CA SER A 43 -14.51 9.86 -0.25
C SER A 43 -15.44 8.76 0.30
N TYR A 44 -16.43 9.12 1.11
CA TYR A 44 -17.45 8.18 1.60
C TYR A 44 -18.39 7.70 0.49
N GLN A 45 -18.82 8.59 -0.41
CA GLN A 45 -19.63 8.21 -1.59
C GLN A 45 -18.88 7.25 -2.51
N ARG A 46 -17.60 7.54 -2.79
CA ARG A 46 -16.72 6.66 -3.57
C ARG A 46 -16.55 5.30 -2.90
N ALA A 47 -16.31 5.29 -1.58
CA ALA A 47 -16.19 4.05 -0.80
C ALA A 47 -17.45 3.18 -0.97
N ARG A 48 -18.65 3.76 -0.77
CA ARG A 48 -19.93 3.07 -0.96
C ARG A 48 -20.03 2.45 -2.35
N VAL A 49 -19.89 3.25 -3.41
CA VAL A 49 -20.07 2.78 -4.80
C VAL A 49 -19.09 1.67 -5.18
N ILE A 50 -17.82 1.76 -4.78
CA ILE A 50 -16.83 0.71 -5.09
C ILE A 50 -17.14 -0.59 -4.33
N SER A 51 -17.63 -0.46 -3.09
CA SER A 51 -17.76 -1.55 -2.13
C SER A 51 -18.91 -2.52 -2.43
N GLN A 52 -19.98 -2.06 -3.09
CA GLN A 52 -21.30 -2.71 -3.23
C GLN A 52 -21.37 -4.15 -3.78
N THR A 53 -20.25 -4.81 -4.09
CA THR A 53 -20.26 -6.17 -4.65
C THR A 53 -19.74 -7.26 -3.71
N GLN A 54 -19.10 -6.94 -2.58
CA GLN A 54 -18.58 -7.98 -1.68
C GLN A 54 -19.71 -8.71 -0.93
N THR A 55 -19.59 -10.04 -0.82
CA THR A 55 -20.54 -10.85 -0.04
C THR A 55 -19.94 -11.27 1.30
N LEU A 56 -20.78 -11.71 2.23
CA LEU A 56 -20.35 -12.31 3.50
C LEU A 56 -19.34 -13.44 3.27
N GLU A 57 -19.63 -14.32 2.30
CA GLU A 57 -18.77 -15.47 2.00
C GLU A 57 -17.41 -15.06 1.42
N ASP A 58 -17.36 -14.00 0.61
CA ASP A 58 -16.10 -13.50 0.06
C ASP A 58 -15.16 -13.07 1.19
N ILE A 59 -15.70 -12.38 2.18
CA ILE A 59 -14.96 -11.85 3.34
C ILE A 59 -14.61 -12.94 4.35
N LEU A 60 -15.56 -13.82 4.67
CA LEU A 60 -15.40 -14.90 5.66
C LEU A 60 -14.38 -15.94 5.19
N TYR A 61 -14.49 -16.37 3.94
CA TYR A 61 -13.65 -17.44 3.39
C TYR A 61 -12.47 -16.92 2.55
N LEU A 62 -12.23 -15.60 2.56
CA LEU A 62 -11.14 -14.95 1.85
C LEU A 62 -11.09 -15.36 0.36
N LYS A 63 -12.25 -15.39 -0.29
CA LYS A 63 -12.37 -15.77 -1.70
C LYS A 63 -11.58 -14.79 -2.59
N PRO A 64 -11.21 -15.18 -3.83
CA PRO A 64 -10.44 -14.30 -4.73
C PRO A 64 -10.98 -12.87 -4.85
N LYS A 65 -12.31 -12.70 -4.83
CA LYS A 65 -12.97 -11.40 -4.93
C LYS A 65 -12.61 -10.42 -3.79
N PHE A 66 -12.36 -10.93 -2.58
CA PHE A 66 -11.89 -10.12 -1.44
C PHE A 66 -10.51 -9.51 -1.75
N TRP A 67 -9.60 -10.31 -2.28
CA TRP A 67 -8.23 -9.87 -2.56
C TRP A 67 -8.13 -8.97 -3.80
N LEU A 68 -8.90 -9.29 -4.85
CA LEU A 68 -8.90 -8.50 -6.09
C LEU A 68 -9.39 -7.07 -5.86
N LEU A 69 -10.28 -6.86 -4.89
CA LEU A 69 -10.74 -5.54 -4.51
C LEU A 69 -9.55 -4.63 -4.17
N TYR A 70 -8.60 -5.08 -3.34
CA TYR A 70 -7.49 -4.25 -2.86
C TYR A 70 -6.35 -4.05 -3.88
N ARG A 71 -6.42 -4.73 -5.04
CA ARG A 71 -5.46 -4.58 -6.14
C ARG A 71 -5.96 -3.67 -7.26
N ASP A 72 -7.19 -3.18 -7.13
CA ASP A 72 -7.85 -2.35 -8.12
C ASP A 72 -7.16 -0.97 -8.28
N MET A 73 -7.08 -0.48 -9.52
CA MET A 73 -6.48 0.82 -9.84
C MET A 73 -7.32 2.00 -9.33
N ILE A 74 -8.62 1.81 -9.06
CA ILE A 74 -9.54 2.84 -8.55
C ILE A 74 -9.03 3.49 -7.26
N TRP A 75 -8.26 2.77 -6.45
CA TRP A 75 -7.70 3.29 -5.19
C TRP A 75 -6.64 4.37 -5.40
N THR A 76 -6.09 4.50 -6.61
CA THR A 76 -5.23 5.63 -6.99
C THR A 76 -6.01 6.93 -7.18
N LYS A 77 -7.33 6.87 -7.35
CA LYS A 77 -8.21 8.03 -7.37
C LYS A 77 -8.50 8.52 -5.96
N ASP A 78 -8.67 7.63 -5.00
CA ASP A 78 -9.09 8.00 -3.64
C ASP A 78 -8.62 7.02 -2.55
N SER A 79 -7.51 7.34 -1.90
CA SER A 79 -6.92 6.55 -0.82
C SER A 79 -7.71 6.58 0.49
N ALA A 80 -8.46 7.66 0.76
CA ALA A 80 -9.36 7.73 1.91
C ALA A 80 -10.51 6.73 1.72
N ALA A 81 -11.09 6.67 0.52
CA ALA A 81 -12.07 5.64 0.17
C ALA A 81 -11.49 4.21 0.31
N ALA A 82 -10.25 4.00 -0.14
CA ALA A 82 -9.57 2.70 0.03
C ALA A 82 -9.46 2.30 1.50
N THR A 83 -9.08 3.25 2.37
CA THR A 83 -8.99 3.01 3.82
C THR A 83 -10.36 2.70 4.43
N LEU A 84 -11.40 3.44 4.04
CA LEU A 84 -12.77 3.21 4.51
C LEU A 84 -13.27 1.80 4.14
N VAL A 85 -13.11 1.39 2.88
CA VAL A 85 -13.51 0.05 2.40
C VAL A 85 -12.68 -1.06 3.04
N PHE A 86 -11.38 -0.80 3.25
CA PHE A 86 -10.53 -1.74 3.95
C PHE A 86 -10.98 -1.98 5.40
N ILE A 87 -11.23 -0.93 6.18
CA ILE A 87 -11.74 -1.06 7.55
C ILE A 87 -13.12 -1.74 7.54
N GLN A 88 -14.01 -1.33 6.64
CA GLN A 88 -15.36 -1.88 6.51
C GLN A 88 -15.34 -3.40 6.33
N TYR A 89 -14.59 -3.90 5.35
CA TYR A 89 -14.65 -5.31 4.95
C TYR A 89 -13.62 -6.19 5.64
N ASN A 90 -12.36 -5.73 5.75
CA ASN A 90 -11.35 -6.55 6.41
C ASN A 90 -11.55 -6.56 7.92
N LEU A 91 -11.69 -5.39 8.54
CA LEU A 91 -11.66 -5.31 9.99
C LEU A 91 -13.04 -5.51 10.61
N ALA A 92 -14.03 -4.69 10.24
CA ALA A 92 -15.36 -4.76 10.86
C ALA A 92 -16.15 -5.99 10.42
N ALA A 93 -16.50 -6.09 9.12
CA ALA A 93 -17.25 -7.23 8.59
C ALA A 93 -16.49 -8.55 8.81
N GLY A 94 -15.17 -8.56 8.56
CA GLY A 94 -14.35 -9.75 8.78
C GLY A 94 -14.32 -10.24 10.23
N THR A 95 -14.41 -9.34 11.22
CA THR A 95 -14.51 -9.73 12.64
C THR A 95 -15.90 -10.25 12.99
N LEU A 96 -16.95 -9.65 12.43
CA LEU A 96 -18.34 -10.06 12.68
C LEU A 96 -18.72 -11.36 11.96
N ALA A 97 -18.16 -11.61 10.78
CA ALA A 97 -18.60 -12.65 9.86
C ALA A 97 -18.70 -14.07 10.47
N PRO A 98 -17.74 -14.54 11.29
CA PRO A 98 -17.88 -15.85 11.94
C PRO A 98 -19.06 -15.92 12.91
N PHE A 99 -19.35 -14.82 13.61
CA PHE A 99 -20.43 -14.77 14.60
C PHE A 99 -21.81 -14.69 13.96
N VAL A 100 -21.93 -14.05 12.79
CA VAL A 100 -23.20 -13.91 12.05
C VAL A 100 -23.83 -15.27 11.73
N LEU A 101 -23.03 -16.33 11.61
CA LEU A 101 -23.52 -17.69 11.37
C LEU A 101 -24.40 -18.23 12.51
N ASP A 102 -24.07 -17.86 13.76
CA ASP A 102 -24.72 -18.39 14.97
C ASP A 102 -25.46 -17.30 15.77
N ARG A 103 -25.38 -16.03 15.34
CA ARG A 103 -26.03 -14.86 15.97
C ARG A 103 -26.98 -14.17 14.99
N PRO A 104 -28.26 -14.59 14.90
CA PRO A 104 -29.25 -14.01 13.99
C PRO A 104 -29.45 -12.51 14.18
N ASP A 105 -29.23 -11.99 15.39
CA ASP A 105 -29.30 -10.58 15.72
C ASP A 105 -28.24 -9.73 15.00
N LEU A 106 -27.12 -10.32 14.58
CA LEU A 106 -26.07 -9.63 13.81
C LEU A 106 -26.36 -9.57 12.30
N VAL A 107 -27.32 -10.35 11.79
CA VAL A 107 -27.61 -10.43 10.35
C VAL A 107 -28.04 -9.07 9.76
N PRO A 108 -28.94 -8.28 10.39
CA PRO A 108 -29.31 -6.96 9.87
C PRO A 108 -28.13 -5.99 9.83
N LEU A 109 -27.28 -6.00 10.87
CA LEU A 109 -26.08 -5.17 10.94
C LEU A 109 -25.09 -5.55 9.83
N MET A 110 -24.77 -6.84 9.69
CA MET A 110 -23.89 -7.33 8.63
C MET A 110 -24.38 -6.91 7.25
N LYS A 111 -25.68 -7.04 6.97
CA LYS A 111 -26.27 -6.58 5.71
C LYS A 111 -26.04 -5.08 5.50
N SER A 112 -26.30 -4.25 6.51
CA SER A 112 -26.10 -2.80 6.46
C SER A 112 -24.62 -2.41 6.24
N ILE A 113 -23.68 -3.19 6.80
CA ILE A 113 -22.24 -3.05 6.59
C ILE A 113 -21.86 -3.43 5.15
N LEU A 114 -22.35 -4.57 4.64
CA LEU A 114 -22.04 -5.01 3.28
C LEU A 114 -22.54 -4.02 2.21
N GLU A 115 -23.72 -3.43 2.43
CA GLU A 115 -24.33 -2.41 1.56
C GLU A 115 -23.71 -1.00 1.75
N PHE A 116 -22.78 -0.83 2.69
CA PHE A 116 -22.19 0.46 3.07
C PHE A 116 -23.25 1.52 3.44
N LYS A 117 -24.39 1.06 3.98
CA LYS A 117 -25.41 1.91 4.61
C LYS A 117 -24.91 2.37 5.98
N THR A 118 -24.33 1.44 6.74
CA THR A 118 -23.57 1.73 7.96
C THR A 118 -22.08 1.84 7.64
N SER A 119 -21.43 2.91 8.11
CA SER A 119 -19.96 2.98 8.11
C SER A 119 -19.42 2.37 9.40
N ALA A 120 -18.95 1.13 9.30
CA ALA A 120 -18.40 0.39 10.43
C ALA A 120 -16.90 0.67 10.59
N GLN A 121 -16.45 0.70 11.84
CA GLN A 121 -15.07 1.00 12.21
C GLN A 121 -14.50 -0.08 13.12
N TYR A 122 -13.17 -0.14 13.22
CA TYR A 122 -12.46 -1.07 14.09
C TYR A 122 -11.53 -0.29 15.01
N LEU A 123 -11.84 -0.30 16.31
CA LEU A 123 -11.19 0.56 17.31
C LEU A 123 -10.25 -0.25 18.20
N LEU A 124 -9.06 -0.54 17.67
CA LEU A 124 -8.01 -1.24 18.42
C LEU A 124 -7.04 -0.24 19.04
N THR A 125 -6.31 0.49 18.20
CA THR A 125 -5.25 1.43 18.57
C THR A 125 -5.72 2.50 19.54
N GLU A 126 -4.90 2.74 20.55
CA GLU A 126 -5.03 3.81 21.53
C GLU A 126 -3.90 4.82 21.38
N VAL A 127 -4.06 6.01 21.96
CA VAL A 127 -3.02 7.05 21.97
C VAL A 127 -1.72 6.52 22.60
N GLY A 128 -1.83 5.78 23.70
CA GLY A 128 -0.69 5.16 24.39
C GLY A 128 -0.22 3.85 23.77
N HIS A 129 -1.09 3.14 23.03
CA HIS A 129 -0.85 1.75 22.63
C HIS A 129 -1.20 1.50 21.16
N GLY A 130 -0.16 1.30 20.34
CA GLY A 130 -0.29 0.78 18.98
C GLY A 130 0.32 -0.62 18.86
N LEU A 131 1.65 -0.67 18.79
CA LEU A 131 2.41 -1.93 18.66
C LEU A 131 2.31 -2.84 19.89
N ASP A 132 1.87 -2.28 21.02
CA ASP A 132 1.67 -3.00 22.29
C ASP A 132 0.17 -3.19 22.61
N ALA A 133 -0.64 -3.54 21.61
CA ALA A 133 -2.09 -3.72 21.76
C ALA A 133 -2.54 -4.79 22.79
N ARG A 134 -1.61 -5.51 23.44
CA ARG A 134 -1.94 -6.41 24.56
C ARG A 134 -2.13 -5.65 25.88
N ASN A 135 -1.61 -4.44 25.97
CA ASN A 135 -1.65 -3.59 27.16
C ASN A 135 -2.59 -2.40 26.98
N LEU A 136 -3.60 -2.54 26.10
CA LEU A 136 -4.67 -1.56 25.95
C LEU A 136 -5.34 -1.26 27.30
N GLU A 137 -5.75 -0.02 27.47
CA GLU A 137 -6.28 0.52 28.72
C GLU A 137 -7.79 0.72 28.70
N THR A 138 -8.45 0.76 27.53
CA THR A 138 -9.92 0.81 27.46
C THR A 138 -10.53 -0.42 28.14
N THR A 139 -11.45 -0.21 29.07
CA THR A 139 -12.11 -1.29 29.83
C THR A 139 -13.55 -1.50 29.38
N ALA A 140 -13.99 -2.76 29.32
CA ALA A 140 -15.40 -3.15 29.23
C ALA A 140 -15.78 -3.98 30.46
N THR A 141 -16.46 -3.37 31.44
CA THR A 141 -16.77 -3.99 32.74
C THR A 141 -18.18 -4.58 32.72
N LEU A 142 -18.32 -5.89 32.98
CA LEU A 142 -19.63 -6.54 33.12
C LEU A 142 -20.34 -6.04 34.38
N LEU A 143 -21.56 -5.57 34.23
CA LEU A 143 -22.40 -5.06 35.31
C LEU A 143 -23.34 -6.14 35.86
N ALA A 144 -23.92 -5.87 37.04
CA ALA A 144 -24.85 -6.79 37.70
C ALA A 144 -26.12 -7.07 36.88
N ASN A 145 -26.54 -6.15 36.01
CA ASN A 145 -27.69 -6.31 35.11
C ASN A 145 -27.35 -7.05 33.81
N GLY A 146 -26.08 -7.46 33.61
CA GLY A 146 -25.60 -8.17 32.42
C GLY A 146 -25.15 -7.26 31.27
N GLU A 147 -25.31 -5.94 31.38
CA GLU A 147 -24.75 -4.97 30.43
C GLU A 147 -23.24 -4.78 30.65
N PHE A 148 -22.57 -4.10 29.72
CA PHE A 148 -21.17 -3.69 29.84
C PHE A 148 -21.04 -2.18 30.01
N ASP A 149 -20.10 -1.78 30.85
CA ASP A 149 -19.62 -0.41 31.01
C ASP A 149 -18.31 -0.23 30.22
N LEU A 150 -18.36 0.46 29.09
CA LEU A 150 -17.21 0.79 28.27
C LEU A 150 -16.64 2.15 28.66
N HIS A 151 -15.37 2.18 29.08
CA HIS A 151 -14.73 3.38 29.59
C HIS A 151 -13.26 3.49 29.16
N SER A 152 -12.84 4.72 28.85
CA SER A 152 -11.46 5.13 28.62
C SER A 152 -10.91 5.81 29.89
N PRO A 153 -10.23 5.08 30.80
CA PRO A 153 -9.83 5.59 32.12
C PRO A 153 -8.77 6.69 32.07
N THR A 154 -7.99 6.76 30.98
CA THR A 154 -6.89 7.72 30.82
C THR A 154 -6.96 8.40 29.45
N LYS A 155 -6.25 9.52 29.28
CA LYS A 155 -6.09 10.14 27.95
C LYS A 155 -5.37 9.21 26.97
N ASP A 156 -4.46 8.38 27.48
CA ASP A 156 -3.70 7.43 26.68
C ASP A 156 -4.56 6.26 26.20
N SER A 157 -5.62 5.91 26.93
CA SER A 157 -6.62 4.91 26.55
C SER A 157 -7.60 5.37 25.45
N ALA A 158 -7.55 6.64 25.05
CA ALA A 158 -8.40 7.14 23.96
C ALA A 158 -8.05 6.44 22.65
N LYS A 159 -9.06 6.00 21.90
CA LYS A 159 -8.84 5.38 20.58
C LYS A 159 -8.28 6.40 19.61
N TYR A 160 -7.25 6.02 18.85
CA TYR A 160 -6.49 6.92 17.98
C TYR A 160 -6.53 6.44 16.52
N MET A 161 -6.78 7.38 15.60
CA MET A 161 -6.94 7.19 14.14
C MET A 161 -8.24 6.61 13.58
N PRO A 162 -9.22 6.05 14.33
CA PRO A 162 -10.42 5.54 13.67
C PRO A 162 -11.19 6.70 13.00
N MET A 163 -11.87 6.44 11.88
CA MET A 163 -12.62 7.46 11.14
C MET A 163 -14.01 7.58 11.75
N THR A 164 -14.07 8.16 12.94
CA THR A 164 -15.28 8.17 13.76
C THR A 164 -16.09 9.46 13.73
N THR A 165 -15.76 10.37 12.82
CA THR A 165 -16.58 11.56 12.66
C THR A 165 -17.91 11.21 11.97
N PRO A 166 -19.07 11.67 12.47
CA PRO A 166 -20.35 11.46 11.80
C PRO A 166 -20.35 12.02 10.38
N GLN A 167 -20.88 11.26 9.42
CA GLN A 167 -21.03 11.67 8.03
C GLN A 167 -22.48 11.65 7.60
N GLU A 168 -22.88 12.68 6.86
CA GLU A 168 -24.25 12.84 6.39
C GLU A 168 -24.62 11.74 5.37
N GLY A 169 -25.77 11.07 5.58
CA GLY A 169 -26.22 9.99 4.69
C GLY A 169 -25.57 8.62 4.95
N PHE A 170 -24.85 8.45 6.06
CA PHE A 170 -24.29 7.18 6.51
C PHE A 170 -24.75 6.89 7.95
N GLU A 171 -25.35 5.72 8.16
CA GLU A 171 -25.63 5.21 9.51
C GLU A 171 -24.32 4.88 10.21
N ARG A 172 -24.32 4.98 11.54
CA ARG A 172 -23.12 4.78 12.34
C ARG A 172 -23.46 4.10 13.65
N GLU A 173 -22.78 2.98 13.92
CA GLU A 173 -22.81 2.32 15.23
C GLU A 173 -21.62 2.73 16.10
N ILE A 174 -21.40 4.03 16.29
CA ILE A 174 -20.74 4.47 17.52
C ILE A 174 -21.73 5.38 18.20
N ALA A 175 -22.71 4.74 18.82
CA ALA A 175 -23.49 5.34 19.87
C ALA A 175 -22.53 5.58 21.05
N ASP A 176 -22.48 6.83 21.51
CA ASP A 176 -22.10 7.19 22.89
C ASP A 176 -20.61 7.48 23.22
N GLY A 177 -19.73 7.65 22.23
CA GLY A 177 -18.34 8.13 22.46
C GLY A 177 -18.14 9.63 22.19
N LEU A 178 -17.26 10.30 22.95
CA LEU A 178 -16.77 11.64 22.63
C LEU A 178 -15.73 11.56 21.50
N VAL A 179 -16.03 12.16 20.35
CA VAL A 179 -15.20 12.15 19.15
C VAL A 179 -14.57 13.52 18.89
N ARG A 180 -13.26 13.55 18.65
CA ARG A 180 -12.51 14.75 18.29
C ARG A 180 -11.76 14.54 16.98
N LEU A 181 -12.06 15.36 15.96
CA LEU A 181 -11.38 15.28 14.66
C LEU A 181 -9.89 15.61 14.81
N ILE A 182 -9.04 14.79 14.19
CA ILE A 182 -7.60 15.03 14.09
C ILE A 182 -7.36 15.85 12.80
N PRO A 183 -6.43 16.83 12.81
CA PRO A 183 -6.04 17.54 11.59
C PRO A 183 -5.63 16.58 10.46
N LYS A 184 -5.85 17.01 9.21
CA LYS A 184 -5.54 16.20 8.02
C LYS A 184 -4.07 15.79 7.99
N ARG A 185 -3.80 14.56 7.54
CA ARG A 185 -2.42 14.12 7.27
C ARG A 185 -1.87 14.91 6.06
N ALA A 186 -0.57 15.21 6.09
CA ALA A 186 0.07 15.91 4.98
C ALA A 186 -0.10 15.14 3.67
N GLY A 187 -0.53 15.84 2.61
CA GLY A 187 -0.62 15.34 1.23
C GLY A 187 -1.58 14.16 0.99
N SER A 188 -2.26 13.66 2.03
CA SER A 188 -3.24 12.58 1.94
C SER A 188 -4.62 13.12 1.60
N LYS A 189 -5.54 12.24 1.18
CA LYS A 189 -6.97 12.59 1.16
C LYS A 189 -7.54 12.63 2.58
N ILE A 190 -8.65 13.35 2.74
CA ILE A 190 -9.31 13.56 4.02
C ILE A 190 -10.17 12.33 4.31
N ALA A 191 -9.85 11.66 5.40
CA ALA A 191 -10.52 10.43 5.82
C ALA A 191 -11.35 10.61 7.11
N GLY A 192 -11.24 11.76 7.77
CA GLY A 192 -11.99 12.01 9.01
C GLY A 192 -11.44 11.27 10.24
N HIS A 193 -10.13 11.04 10.29
CA HIS A 193 -9.45 10.44 11.46
C HIS A 193 -9.75 11.21 12.74
N SER A 194 -9.88 10.50 13.85
CA SER A 194 -10.33 11.08 15.11
C SER A 194 -9.69 10.43 16.32
N ILE A 195 -9.80 11.13 17.45
CA ILE A 195 -9.64 10.59 18.79
C ILE A 195 -11.04 10.28 19.33
N THR A 196 -11.23 9.07 19.86
CA THR A 196 -12.52 8.64 20.46
C THR A 196 -12.31 8.20 21.90
N THR A 197 -13.07 8.77 22.83
CA THR A 197 -13.06 8.38 24.25
C THR A 197 -14.44 7.91 24.68
N PHE A 198 -14.49 6.91 25.55
CA PHE A 198 -15.73 6.40 26.13
C PHE A 198 -15.85 6.83 27.59
N ASP A 199 -16.95 7.48 27.94
CA ASP A 199 -17.25 7.89 29.32
C ASP A 199 -18.48 7.13 29.82
N HIS A 200 -18.22 6.05 30.57
CA HIS A 200 -19.22 5.14 31.11
C HIS A 200 -20.35 4.73 30.14
N VAL A 201 -19.98 4.33 28.92
CA VAL A 201 -20.92 3.96 27.86
C VAL A 201 -21.56 2.61 28.17
N ARG A 202 -22.89 2.56 28.21
CA ARG A 202 -23.64 1.32 28.45
C ARG A 202 -23.83 0.55 27.15
N LEU A 203 -23.33 -0.67 27.11
CA LEU A 203 -23.50 -1.60 25.99
C LEU A 203 -24.39 -2.77 26.42
N PRO A 204 -25.30 -3.24 25.57
CA PRO A 204 -26.13 -4.40 25.88
C PRO A 204 -25.26 -5.66 26.03
N SER A 205 -25.77 -6.67 26.75
CA SER A 205 -25.09 -7.96 26.94
C SER A 205 -24.70 -8.63 25.61
N LEU A 206 -25.50 -8.42 24.56
CA LEU A 206 -25.28 -8.94 23.21
C LEU A 206 -24.12 -8.25 22.46
N ALA A 207 -23.57 -7.13 22.96
CA ALA A 207 -22.47 -6.42 22.31
C ALA A 207 -21.13 -7.19 22.38
N LEU A 208 -20.98 -8.12 23.33
CA LEU A 208 -19.79 -8.97 23.41
C LEU A 208 -19.80 -10.01 22.27
N LEU A 209 -18.74 -9.99 21.46
CA LEU A 209 -18.44 -11.05 20.51
C LEU A 209 -17.57 -12.11 21.19
N GLY A 210 -18.15 -13.28 21.47
CA GLY A 210 -17.48 -14.40 22.14
C GLY A 210 -18.11 -14.77 23.48
N THR A 211 -17.30 -15.33 24.39
CA THR A 211 -17.77 -15.85 25.68
C THR A 211 -17.13 -15.11 26.84
N LEU A 212 -17.83 -15.00 27.98
CA LEU A 212 -17.27 -14.49 29.24
C LEU A 212 -16.21 -15.43 29.87
N SER A 213 -16.16 -16.68 29.43
CA SER A 213 -15.20 -17.67 29.93
C SER A 213 -13.76 -17.23 29.67
N LYS A 214 -12.93 -17.25 30.72
CA LYS A 214 -11.51 -16.94 30.60
C LYS A 214 -10.81 -18.00 29.74
N ALA A 215 -10.14 -17.56 28.67
CA ALA A 215 -9.40 -18.48 27.81
C ALA A 215 -8.20 -19.12 28.55
N PRO A 216 -7.91 -20.41 28.32
CA PRO A 216 -6.76 -21.10 28.93
C PRO A 216 -5.41 -20.43 28.58
N ASN A 217 -5.30 -19.88 27.36
CA ASN A 217 -4.13 -19.14 26.91
C ASN A 217 -4.55 -17.78 26.36
N LEU A 218 -4.34 -16.74 27.17
CA LEU A 218 -4.71 -15.36 26.84
C LEU A 218 -3.98 -14.84 25.59
N ARG A 219 -2.71 -15.24 25.37
CA ARG A 219 -1.94 -14.79 24.20
C ARG A 219 -2.51 -15.32 22.90
N THR A 220 -2.85 -16.61 22.87
CA THR A 220 -3.47 -17.25 21.71
C THR A 220 -4.85 -16.66 21.46
N SER A 221 -5.66 -16.50 22.51
CA SER A 221 -7.00 -15.90 22.42
C SER A 221 -6.96 -14.46 21.89
N PHE A 222 -6.04 -13.63 22.39
CA PHE A 222 -5.86 -12.27 21.90
C PHE A 222 -5.47 -12.25 20.42
N THR A 223 -4.49 -13.07 20.03
CA THR A 223 -4.03 -13.16 18.63
C THR A 223 -5.16 -13.58 17.70
N ALA A 224 -6.02 -14.52 18.13
CA ALA A 224 -7.20 -14.93 17.38
C ALA A 224 -8.24 -13.79 17.29
N GLY A 225 -8.47 -13.06 18.38
CA GLY A 225 -9.41 -11.92 18.42
C GLY A 225 -9.02 -10.76 17.49
N ILE A 226 -7.72 -10.56 17.25
CA ILE A 226 -7.22 -9.58 16.28
C ILE A 226 -6.81 -10.21 14.95
N GLY A 227 -7.26 -11.44 14.63
CA GLY A 227 -6.78 -12.21 13.48
C GLY A 227 -6.93 -11.50 12.12
N ARG A 228 -7.92 -10.60 11.97
CA ARG A 228 -8.10 -9.77 10.77
C ARG A 228 -6.92 -8.81 10.51
N VAL A 229 -6.13 -8.46 11.54
CA VAL A 229 -4.91 -7.67 11.39
C VAL A 229 -3.88 -8.41 10.54
N GLY A 230 -3.69 -9.72 10.75
CA GLY A 230 -2.75 -10.53 9.97
C GLY A 230 -3.17 -10.68 8.51
N ILE A 231 -4.48 -10.81 8.25
CA ILE A 231 -5.05 -10.78 6.88
C ILE A 231 -4.82 -9.40 6.27
N GLY A 232 -5.03 -8.34 7.05
CA GLY A 232 -4.80 -6.95 6.69
C GLY A 232 -3.36 -6.66 6.31
N THR A 233 -2.38 -7.24 7.01
CA THR A 233 -0.95 -7.11 6.69
C THR A 233 -0.66 -7.47 5.23
N LEU A 234 -1.28 -8.54 4.71
CA LEU A 234 -1.13 -8.93 3.31
C LEU A 234 -2.05 -8.11 2.39
N ALA A 235 -3.35 -8.05 2.70
CA ALA A 235 -4.36 -7.43 1.83
C ALA A 235 -4.07 -5.95 1.57
N LEU A 236 -3.82 -5.17 2.62
CA LEU A 236 -3.54 -3.75 2.51
C LEU A 236 -2.22 -3.48 1.75
N ALA A 237 -1.21 -4.32 1.95
CA ALA A 237 0.07 -4.18 1.27
C ALA A 237 -0.04 -4.32 -0.25
N THR A 238 -1.07 -5.03 -0.77
CA THR A 238 -1.29 -5.17 -2.22
C THR A 238 -1.68 -3.86 -2.90
N LEU A 239 -2.19 -2.85 -2.18
CA LEU A 239 -2.46 -1.51 -2.73
C LEU A 239 -1.21 -0.82 -3.28
N ASN A 240 -0.02 -1.22 -2.84
CA ASN A 240 1.24 -0.70 -3.38
C ASN A 240 1.45 -1.06 -4.87
N ILE A 241 0.80 -2.10 -5.38
CA ILE A 241 0.88 -2.52 -6.78
C ILE A 241 0.27 -1.46 -7.72
N PRO A 242 -1.01 -1.07 -7.58
CA PRO A 242 -1.58 -0.01 -8.41
C PRO A 242 -0.86 1.33 -8.20
N PHE A 243 -0.29 1.60 -7.02
CA PHE A 243 0.50 2.81 -6.78
C PHE A 243 1.77 2.86 -7.63
N LEU A 244 2.52 1.75 -7.71
CA LEU A 244 3.69 1.62 -8.58
C LEU A 244 3.31 1.82 -10.06
N LYS A 245 2.24 1.15 -10.51
CA LYS A 245 1.74 1.25 -11.88
C LYS A 245 1.38 2.69 -12.26
N MET A 246 0.60 3.35 -11.41
CA MET A 246 0.17 4.74 -11.63
C MET A 246 1.34 5.71 -11.66
N ALA A 247 2.26 5.63 -10.70
CA ALA A 247 3.42 6.51 -10.66
C ALA A 247 4.37 6.28 -11.85
N ALA A 248 4.58 5.03 -12.26
CA ALA A 248 5.37 4.71 -13.45
C ALA A 248 4.73 5.32 -14.72
N TYR A 249 3.41 5.20 -14.86
CA TYR A 249 2.66 5.80 -15.97
C TYR A 249 2.81 7.32 -16.02
N ILE A 250 2.56 8.01 -14.90
CA ILE A 250 2.64 9.48 -14.84
C ILE A 250 4.06 9.95 -15.14
N ALA A 251 5.06 9.41 -14.43
CA ALA A 251 6.45 9.82 -14.61
C ALA A 251 6.98 9.47 -16.00
N GLY A 252 6.64 8.30 -16.53
CA GLY A 252 7.02 7.87 -17.88
C GLY A 252 6.44 8.77 -18.97
N THR A 253 5.13 9.05 -18.90
CA THR A 253 4.44 9.89 -19.91
C THR A 253 4.93 11.33 -19.84
N TYR A 254 5.08 11.89 -18.63
CA TYR A 254 5.71 13.20 -18.41
C TYR A 254 7.12 13.25 -19.03
N SER A 255 7.92 12.20 -18.84
CA SER A 255 9.30 12.14 -19.32
C SER A 255 9.41 12.12 -20.85
N PHE A 256 8.41 11.58 -21.56
CA PHE A 256 8.39 11.61 -23.03
C PHE A 256 8.20 13.03 -23.56
N ARG A 257 7.37 13.85 -22.93
CA ARG A 257 7.11 15.23 -23.40
C ARG A 257 8.08 16.27 -22.84
N ARG A 258 8.59 16.07 -21.63
CA ARG A 258 9.45 17.06 -20.97
C ARG A 258 10.80 17.08 -21.68
N THR A 259 11.25 18.27 -22.04
CA THR A 259 12.53 18.46 -22.75
C THR A 259 13.50 19.34 -21.97
N VAL A 260 14.79 19.12 -22.21
CA VAL A 260 15.91 19.97 -21.78
C VAL A 260 16.68 20.45 -23.00
N GLY A 261 17.25 21.65 -22.94
CA GLY A 261 18.07 22.22 -24.01
C GLY A 261 19.54 21.80 -23.89
N GLY A 262 20.16 21.46 -25.01
CA GLY A 262 21.61 21.26 -25.14
C GLY A 262 22.34 22.57 -25.44
N SER A 263 23.67 22.55 -25.30
CA SER A 263 24.54 23.68 -25.68
C SER A 263 24.53 23.98 -27.18
N ASP A 264 24.04 23.04 -27.99
CA ASP A 264 23.83 23.15 -29.43
C ASP A 264 22.47 23.75 -29.81
N GLY A 265 21.66 24.17 -28.83
CA GLY A 265 20.32 24.70 -29.01
C GLY A 265 19.25 23.65 -29.27
N ARG A 266 19.60 22.36 -29.42
CA ARG A 266 18.62 21.29 -29.63
C ARG A 266 17.93 20.92 -28.33
N ARG A 267 16.64 20.60 -28.40
CA ARG A 267 15.87 20.09 -27.26
C ARG A 267 15.82 18.56 -27.31
N SER A 268 16.11 17.92 -26.18
CA SER A 268 16.02 16.46 -26.02
C SER A 268 14.98 16.12 -24.97
N SER A 269 14.12 15.15 -25.28
CA SER A 269 13.18 14.60 -24.30
C SER A 269 13.92 13.88 -23.19
N ILE A 270 13.54 14.14 -21.94
CA ILE A 270 14.29 13.66 -20.77
C ILE A 270 14.27 12.13 -20.63
N ILE A 271 13.30 11.45 -21.25
CA ILE A 271 13.23 9.98 -21.24
C ILE A 271 14.48 9.31 -21.83
N HIS A 272 15.22 10.00 -22.70
CA HIS A 272 16.43 9.45 -23.34
C HIS A 272 17.59 9.29 -22.35
N PHE A 273 17.56 9.99 -21.21
CA PHE A 273 18.62 9.89 -20.22
C PHE A 273 18.44 8.66 -19.34
N ARG A 274 19.52 7.88 -19.18
CA ARG A 274 19.56 6.71 -18.29
C ARG A 274 19.09 7.04 -16.87
N THR A 275 19.50 8.18 -16.35
CA THR A 275 19.14 8.69 -15.03
C THR A 275 17.65 9.02 -14.87
N GLN A 276 16.92 9.14 -15.98
CA GLN A 276 15.48 9.36 -16.00
C GLN A 276 14.71 8.03 -16.08
N HIS A 277 14.97 7.22 -17.11
CA HIS A 277 14.15 6.03 -17.39
C HIS A 277 14.44 4.85 -16.46
N VAL A 278 15.59 4.81 -15.77
CA VAL A 278 15.96 3.66 -14.91
C VAL A 278 14.95 3.42 -13.79
N SER A 279 14.48 4.47 -13.11
CA SER A 279 13.50 4.33 -12.03
C SER A 279 12.11 3.94 -12.55
N ILE A 280 11.72 4.45 -13.72
CA ILE A 280 10.47 4.06 -14.41
C ILE A 280 10.50 2.59 -14.78
N MET A 281 11.61 2.10 -15.35
CA MET A 281 11.77 0.69 -15.73
C MET A 281 11.76 -0.24 -14.52
N HIS A 282 12.41 0.14 -13.42
CA HIS A 282 12.33 -0.62 -12.17
C HIS A 282 10.91 -0.65 -11.60
N ALA A 283 10.18 0.47 -11.61
CA ALA A 283 8.80 0.50 -11.13
C ALA A 283 7.88 -0.41 -11.97
N LEU A 284 8.08 -0.46 -13.29
CA LEU A 284 7.36 -1.39 -14.17
C LEU A 284 7.69 -2.85 -13.85
N ALA A 285 8.98 -3.19 -13.72
CA ALA A 285 9.41 -4.53 -13.35
C ALA A 285 8.84 -4.92 -11.97
N GLU A 286 9.06 -4.12 -10.94
CA GLU A 286 8.53 -4.35 -9.60
C GLU A 286 7.02 -4.54 -9.60
N SER A 287 6.26 -3.70 -10.34
CA SER A 287 4.81 -3.87 -10.42
C SER A 287 4.39 -5.21 -11.03
N ALA A 288 5.12 -5.71 -12.04
CA ALA A 288 4.85 -7.02 -12.65
C ALA A 288 5.19 -8.17 -11.70
N ILE A 289 6.35 -8.10 -11.04
CA ILE A 289 6.82 -9.14 -10.12
C ILE A 289 5.94 -9.21 -8.87
N PHE A 290 5.53 -8.05 -8.32
CA PHE A 290 4.66 -8.01 -7.15
C PHE A 290 3.23 -8.46 -7.45
N GLU A 291 2.74 -8.32 -8.69
CA GLU A 291 1.47 -8.95 -9.11
C GLU A 291 1.55 -10.48 -9.03
N ALA A 292 2.61 -11.08 -9.56
CA ALA A 292 2.83 -12.52 -9.46
C ALA A 292 3.04 -12.96 -8.00
N TYR A 293 3.79 -12.18 -7.22
CA TYR A 293 4.02 -12.48 -5.81
C TYR A 293 2.73 -12.39 -4.99
N ALA A 294 1.86 -11.42 -5.26
CA ALA A 294 0.59 -11.28 -4.56
C ALA A 294 -0.27 -12.53 -4.75
N ASP A 295 -0.43 -13.00 -5.99
CA ASP A 295 -1.19 -14.24 -6.26
C ASP A 295 -0.65 -15.43 -5.48
N GLU A 296 0.67 -15.66 -5.53
CA GLU A 296 1.26 -16.80 -4.85
C GLU A 296 1.21 -16.66 -3.32
N ALA A 297 1.48 -15.46 -2.80
CA ALA A 297 1.43 -15.17 -1.37
C ALA A 297 0.01 -15.36 -0.84
N ILE A 298 -1.02 -14.87 -1.54
CA ILE A 298 -2.43 -15.08 -1.19
C ILE A 298 -2.78 -16.57 -1.18
N ASN A 299 -2.43 -17.30 -2.23
CA ASN A 299 -2.73 -18.73 -2.33
C ASN A 299 -2.07 -19.51 -1.18
N LYS A 300 -0.80 -19.23 -0.88
CA LYS A 300 -0.11 -19.83 0.27
C LYS A 300 -0.72 -19.41 1.60
N PHE A 301 -1.05 -18.13 1.76
CA PHE A 301 -1.63 -17.59 2.99
C PHE A 301 -2.98 -18.25 3.31
N VAL A 302 -3.87 -18.38 2.32
CA VAL A 302 -5.18 -19.01 2.48
C VAL A 302 -5.06 -20.52 2.75
N ALA A 303 -4.09 -21.20 2.14
CA ALA A 303 -3.87 -22.63 2.34
C ALA A 303 -3.13 -22.97 3.65
N GLU A 304 -2.43 -22.01 4.24
CA GLU A 304 -1.59 -22.22 5.43
C GLU A 304 -2.45 -22.40 6.68
N LYS A 305 -2.18 -23.49 7.41
CA LYS A 305 -2.90 -23.86 8.64
C LYS A 305 -2.16 -23.44 9.90
N ASN A 306 -0.86 -23.20 9.82
CA ASN A 306 -0.06 -22.68 10.91
C ASN A 306 -0.18 -21.15 10.97
N PRO A 307 -0.85 -20.57 11.99
CA PRO A 307 -1.07 -19.12 12.05
C PRO A 307 0.23 -18.31 12.11
N ALA A 308 1.31 -18.88 12.67
CA ALA A 308 2.60 -18.20 12.71
C ALA A 308 3.21 -18.07 11.30
N VAL A 309 3.18 -19.13 10.51
CA VAL A 309 3.67 -19.13 9.11
C VAL A 309 2.75 -18.27 8.24
N GLN A 310 1.42 -18.35 8.43
CA GLN A 310 0.45 -17.53 7.72
C GLN A 310 0.74 -16.03 7.91
N HIS A 311 0.91 -15.57 9.15
CA HIS A 311 1.29 -14.19 9.43
C HIS A 311 2.68 -13.84 8.88
N ALA A 312 3.63 -14.77 8.94
CA ALA A 312 4.97 -14.56 8.42
C ALA A 312 4.99 -14.35 6.89
N LEU A 313 4.12 -15.04 6.14
CA LEU A 313 3.94 -14.81 4.70
C LEU A 313 3.49 -13.37 4.42
N GLY A 314 2.51 -12.86 5.18
CA GLY A 314 2.06 -11.47 5.07
C GLY A 314 3.17 -10.47 5.41
N ALA A 315 3.95 -10.73 6.47
CA ALA A 315 5.08 -9.88 6.87
C ALA A 315 6.19 -9.84 5.80
N CYS A 316 6.56 -10.99 5.23
CA CYS A 316 7.56 -11.06 4.15
C CYS A 316 7.09 -10.31 2.89
N PHE A 317 5.83 -10.50 2.51
CA PHE A 317 5.24 -9.78 1.37
C PHE A 317 5.29 -8.27 1.60
N LYS A 318 4.78 -7.84 2.76
CA LYS A 318 4.71 -6.42 3.12
C LYS A 318 6.08 -5.77 3.22
N ALA A 319 7.07 -6.44 3.82
CA ALA A 319 8.43 -5.92 3.93
C ALA A 319 9.05 -5.70 2.55
N ALA A 320 8.92 -6.67 1.63
CA ALA A 320 9.47 -6.57 0.29
C ALA A 320 8.78 -5.48 -0.56
N ILE A 321 7.44 -5.48 -0.64
CA ILE A 321 6.72 -4.51 -1.46
C ILE A 321 6.77 -3.10 -0.86
N GLY A 322 6.62 -2.97 0.46
CA GLY A 322 6.57 -1.68 1.15
C GLY A 322 7.86 -0.88 1.00
N THR A 323 9.02 -1.52 1.15
CA THR A 323 10.33 -0.88 0.98
C THR A 323 10.62 -0.53 -0.48
N ALA A 324 10.29 -1.42 -1.42
CA ALA A 324 10.44 -1.18 -2.85
C ALA A 324 9.58 0.01 -3.31
N THR A 325 8.29 0.01 -2.98
CA THR A 325 7.35 1.06 -3.36
C THR A 325 7.70 2.42 -2.77
N GLN A 326 8.09 2.51 -1.49
CA GLN A 326 8.54 3.78 -0.93
C GLN A 326 9.74 4.36 -1.67
N THR A 327 10.71 3.52 -1.99
CA THR A 327 11.92 3.92 -2.73
C THR A 327 11.56 4.40 -4.14
N ARG A 328 10.70 3.65 -4.85
CA ARG A 328 10.32 4.01 -6.23
C ARG A 328 9.50 5.29 -6.28
N LEU A 329 8.47 5.42 -5.44
CA LEU A 329 7.61 6.60 -5.46
C LEU A 329 8.38 7.88 -5.14
N PHE A 330 9.34 7.81 -4.20
CA PHE A 330 10.29 8.90 -3.97
C PHE A 330 11.07 9.28 -5.23
N GLN A 331 11.72 8.31 -5.88
CA GLN A 331 12.53 8.56 -7.07
C GLN A 331 11.70 9.08 -8.26
N LEU A 332 10.51 8.52 -8.48
CA LEU A 332 9.62 8.90 -9.56
C LEU A 332 9.06 10.32 -9.36
N SER A 333 8.77 10.72 -8.12
CA SER A 333 8.42 12.11 -7.81
C SER A 333 9.56 13.05 -8.22
N GLU A 334 10.81 12.76 -7.83
CA GLU A 334 11.96 13.59 -8.23
C GLU A 334 12.20 13.61 -9.74
N ARG A 335 11.90 12.52 -10.45
CA ARG A 335 11.99 12.46 -11.93
C ARG A 335 11.00 13.42 -12.61
N CYS A 336 9.94 13.85 -11.91
CA CYS A 336 9.04 14.90 -12.39
C CYS A 336 9.50 16.33 -12.00
N GLY A 337 10.61 16.47 -11.27
CA GLY A 337 11.07 17.76 -10.73
C GLY A 337 10.03 18.39 -9.79
N ALA A 338 9.91 19.71 -9.80
CA ALA A 338 8.94 20.43 -8.96
C ALA A 338 7.49 19.94 -9.17
N GLN A 339 7.13 19.51 -10.39
CA GLN A 339 5.81 18.96 -10.68
C GLN A 339 5.48 17.72 -9.83
N GLY A 340 6.50 16.94 -9.46
CA GLY A 340 6.35 15.76 -8.61
C GLY A 340 5.97 16.06 -7.16
N LEU A 341 6.09 17.32 -6.72
CA LEU A 341 5.74 17.77 -5.36
C LEU A 341 4.27 18.18 -5.22
N PHE A 342 3.56 18.38 -6.33
CA PHE A 342 2.18 18.88 -6.29
C PHE A 342 1.16 17.73 -6.27
N LYS A 343 0.20 17.83 -5.35
CA LYS A 343 -0.84 16.82 -5.09
C LYS A 343 -1.66 16.45 -6.34
N HIS A 344 -2.00 17.43 -7.19
CA HIS A 344 -2.80 17.21 -8.41
C HIS A 344 -2.13 16.25 -9.40
N ASN A 345 -0.81 16.04 -9.31
CA ASN A 345 -0.07 15.07 -10.13
C ASN A 345 -0.04 13.66 -9.54
N GLN A 346 -0.80 13.39 -8.47
CA GLN A 346 -1.00 12.10 -7.78
C GLN A 346 0.23 11.48 -7.12
N ILE A 347 1.43 11.56 -7.70
CA ILE A 347 2.63 10.79 -7.26
C ILE A 347 2.96 11.02 -5.78
N ILE A 348 3.06 12.28 -5.32
CA ILE A 348 3.38 12.59 -3.92
C ILE A 348 2.29 12.10 -2.95
N GLY A 349 1.02 12.18 -3.36
CA GLY A 349 -0.11 11.65 -2.59
C GLY A 349 0.03 10.14 -2.42
N LEU A 350 0.26 9.40 -3.52
CA LEU A 350 0.49 7.96 -3.50
C LEU A 350 1.67 7.57 -2.60
N GLN A 351 2.76 8.35 -2.63
CA GLN A 351 3.93 8.10 -1.78
C GLN A 351 3.58 8.18 -0.29
N LEU A 352 2.83 9.21 0.11
CA LEU A 352 2.44 9.44 1.50
C LEU A 352 1.45 8.39 1.98
N GLU A 353 0.56 7.91 1.11
CA GLU A 353 -0.37 6.81 1.43
C GLU A 353 0.35 5.48 1.57
N ALA A 354 1.31 5.17 0.70
CA ALA A 354 2.17 4.00 0.86
C ALA A 354 2.93 4.01 2.20
N ARG A 355 3.24 5.19 2.77
CA ARG A 355 3.85 5.26 4.13
C ARG A 355 2.85 4.85 5.20
N GLY A 356 1.60 5.28 5.06
CA GLY A 356 0.51 4.85 5.93
C GLY A 356 0.33 3.33 5.92
N ILE A 357 0.38 2.70 4.73
CA ILE A 357 0.29 1.23 4.58
C ILE A 357 1.44 0.52 5.31
N ASN A 358 2.66 1.05 5.25
CA ASN A 358 3.82 0.46 5.93
C ASN A 358 3.66 0.45 7.47
N ILE A 359 2.86 1.35 8.03
CA ILE A 359 2.61 1.49 9.47
C ILE A 359 1.35 0.71 9.91
N ALA A 360 0.27 0.81 9.15
CA ALA A 360 -1.02 0.18 9.46
C ALA A 360 -0.95 -1.36 9.39
N GLU A 361 -1.74 -2.09 10.17
CA GLU A 361 -1.74 -3.56 10.20
C GLU A 361 -0.37 -4.19 10.54
N GLY A 362 0.35 -3.51 11.44
CA GLY A 362 1.68 -3.87 11.90
C GLY A 362 2.77 -3.09 11.17
N ASP A 363 3.54 -2.31 11.93
CA ASP A 363 4.71 -1.62 11.41
C ASP A 363 5.73 -2.62 10.84
N ILE A 364 6.28 -2.33 9.65
CA ILE A 364 7.20 -3.25 8.95
C ILE A 364 8.39 -3.62 9.85
N LEU A 365 9.01 -2.66 10.53
CA LEU A 365 10.19 -2.94 11.35
C LEU A 365 9.83 -3.89 12.50
N VAL A 366 8.71 -3.64 13.18
CA VAL A 366 8.27 -4.49 14.30
C VAL A 366 7.84 -5.89 13.85
N LEU A 367 7.14 -5.99 12.72
CA LEU A 367 6.82 -7.28 12.11
C LEU A 367 8.11 -8.06 11.80
N CYS A 368 9.10 -7.39 11.21
CA CYS A 368 10.39 -8.00 10.89
C CYS A 368 11.18 -8.41 12.13
N ILE A 369 11.22 -7.57 13.17
CA ILE A 369 11.86 -7.89 14.46
C ILE A 369 11.26 -9.16 15.06
N ARG A 370 9.93 -9.22 15.14
CA ARG A 370 9.23 -10.39 15.65
C ARG A 370 9.57 -11.63 14.83
N LEU A 371 9.37 -11.56 13.51
CA LEU A 371 9.55 -12.71 12.63
C LEU A 371 11.00 -13.21 12.63
N ALA A 372 11.97 -12.32 12.38
CA ALA A 372 13.38 -12.70 12.32
C ALA A 372 13.85 -13.30 13.67
N SER A 373 13.45 -12.73 14.80
CA SER A 373 13.78 -13.27 16.11
C SER A 373 13.24 -14.69 16.32
N GLU A 374 12.01 -14.96 15.87
CA GLU A 374 11.38 -16.28 15.98
C GLU A 374 12.02 -17.31 15.05
N LEU A 375 12.42 -16.91 13.83
CA LEU A 375 13.14 -17.76 12.89
C LEU A 375 14.57 -18.09 13.39
N LEU A 376 15.30 -17.10 13.91
CA LEU A 376 16.68 -17.28 14.39
C LEU A 376 16.77 -18.25 15.58
N ILE A 377 15.75 -18.30 16.44
CA ILE A 377 15.69 -19.25 17.56
C ILE A 377 14.96 -20.56 17.19
N GLY A 378 14.60 -20.75 15.92
CA GLY A 378 14.04 -22.01 15.41
C GLY A 378 12.62 -22.31 15.87
N ARG A 379 11.76 -21.30 16.09
CA ARG A 379 10.34 -21.56 16.45
C ARG A 379 9.55 -22.20 15.31
N TYR A 380 9.84 -21.80 14.08
CA TYR A 380 9.25 -22.29 12.83
C TYR A 380 10.16 -21.90 11.67
N GLU A 381 9.89 -22.42 10.48
CA GLU A 381 10.63 -22.12 9.25
C GLU A 381 9.71 -21.48 8.21
N MET A 382 10.29 -20.63 7.36
CA MET A 382 9.62 -20.14 6.16
C MET A 382 9.72 -21.15 5.00
N PRO A 383 8.86 -21.07 3.98
CA PRO A 383 8.96 -21.91 2.80
C PRO A 383 10.36 -21.85 2.18
N LYS A 384 10.98 -23.01 2.03
CA LYS A 384 12.35 -23.14 1.50
C LYS A 384 12.46 -22.61 0.06
N PRO A 385 13.65 -22.11 -0.34
CA PRO A 385 13.93 -21.75 -1.72
C PRO A 385 13.62 -22.88 -2.70
N ARG A 386 12.94 -22.58 -3.81
CA ARG A 386 12.70 -23.53 -4.91
C ARG A 386 13.96 -23.80 -5.72
N ASP A 387 14.76 -22.76 -5.91
CA ASP A 387 16.11 -22.84 -6.47
C ASP A 387 17.10 -22.21 -5.48
N PRO A 388 17.75 -23.02 -4.63
CA PRO A 388 18.77 -22.54 -3.69
C PRO A 388 20.01 -21.94 -4.37
N SER A 389 20.21 -22.17 -5.67
CA SER A 389 21.36 -21.67 -6.41
C SER A 389 21.18 -20.25 -6.96
N CYS A 390 19.93 -19.77 -7.03
CA CYS A 390 19.64 -18.42 -7.52
C CYS A 390 20.22 -17.34 -6.60
N LEU A 391 20.49 -16.15 -7.14
CA LEU A 391 21.23 -15.11 -6.41
C LEU A 391 20.48 -14.63 -5.17
N LEU A 392 19.16 -14.52 -5.25
CA LEU A 392 18.35 -14.03 -4.12
C LEU A 392 18.19 -15.08 -3.01
N ALA A 393 18.17 -16.38 -3.34
CA ALA A 393 18.20 -17.44 -2.34
C ALA A 393 19.54 -17.50 -1.61
N ARG A 394 20.65 -17.31 -2.33
CA ARG A 394 21.98 -17.21 -1.73
C ARG A 394 22.12 -15.97 -0.84
N TYR A 395 21.52 -14.85 -1.25
CA TYR A 395 21.47 -13.62 -0.47
C TYR A 395 20.71 -13.81 0.85
N GLU A 396 19.48 -14.36 0.79
CA GLU A 396 18.71 -14.71 1.99
C GLU A 396 19.49 -15.62 2.94
N ALA A 397 20.01 -16.75 2.42
CA ALA A 397 20.74 -17.71 3.23
C ALA A 397 22.00 -17.09 3.87
N GLY A 398 22.68 -16.21 3.14
CA GLY A 398 23.87 -15.52 3.61
C GLY A 398 23.59 -14.55 4.75
N LEU A 399 22.55 -13.72 4.64
CA LEU A 399 22.16 -12.82 5.72
C LEU A 399 21.73 -13.59 6.97
N PHE A 400 20.98 -14.68 6.81
CA PHE A 400 20.62 -15.52 7.96
C PHE A 400 21.83 -16.15 8.61
N LYS A 401 22.82 -16.60 7.81
CA LYS A 401 24.08 -17.14 8.34
C LYS A 401 24.84 -16.10 9.17
N GLU A 402 24.90 -14.85 8.71
CA GLU A 402 25.52 -13.73 9.44
C GLU A 402 24.82 -13.49 10.78
N ALA A 403 23.49 -13.33 10.76
CA ALA A 403 22.71 -13.10 11.96
C ALA A 403 22.76 -14.26 12.95
N GLN A 404 22.77 -15.51 12.46
CA GLN A 404 22.97 -16.70 13.29
C GLN A 404 24.39 -16.75 13.90
N GLY A 405 25.40 -16.30 13.17
CA GLY A 405 26.77 -16.13 13.67
C GLY A 405 26.81 -15.19 14.86
N LEU A 406 26.24 -13.98 14.71
CA LEU A 406 26.15 -12.99 15.79
C LEU A 406 25.34 -13.50 16.98
N LEU A 407 24.21 -14.18 16.74
CA LEU A 407 23.42 -14.78 17.81
C LEU A 407 24.22 -15.85 18.58
N LYS A 408 25.06 -16.63 17.89
CA LYS A 408 25.95 -17.61 18.52
C LYS A 408 27.04 -16.94 19.35
N GLU A 409 27.65 -15.87 18.83
CA GLU A 409 28.70 -15.10 19.54
C GLU A 409 28.19 -14.54 20.88
N ILE A 410 26.93 -14.11 20.94
CA ILE A 410 26.31 -13.60 22.17
C ILE A 410 25.70 -14.71 23.06
N GLY A 411 26.03 -15.98 22.77
CA GLY A 411 25.60 -17.14 23.55
C GLY A 411 24.13 -17.53 23.40
N GLY A 412 23.50 -17.23 22.26
CA GLY A 412 22.10 -17.58 21.98
C GLY A 412 21.05 -16.72 22.70
N LYS A 413 21.48 -15.63 23.36
CA LYS A 413 20.62 -14.79 24.21
C LYS A 413 19.82 -13.77 23.40
N HIS A 414 18.72 -14.21 22.78
CA HIS A 414 17.84 -13.36 21.94
C HIS A 414 17.09 -12.21 22.66
N ARG A 415 17.29 -12.03 23.98
CA ARG A 415 16.71 -10.93 24.79
C ARG A 415 17.79 -10.09 25.49
N SER A 416 19.04 -10.24 25.10
CA SER A 416 20.17 -9.48 25.66
C SER A 416 20.30 -8.10 25.03
N ASP A 417 20.99 -7.20 25.71
CA ASP A 417 21.35 -5.88 25.16
C ASP A 417 22.26 -6.01 23.92
N GLU A 418 23.09 -7.06 23.87
CA GLU A 418 23.89 -7.39 22.68
C GLU A 418 23.01 -7.74 21.49
N PHE A 419 21.94 -8.53 21.68
CA PHE A 419 20.99 -8.84 20.61
C PHE A 419 20.31 -7.58 20.08
N ASN A 420 19.91 -6.68 21.00
CA ASN A 420 19.35 -5.38 20.65
C ASN A 420 20.31 -4.54 19.79
N ARG A 421 21.60 -4.51 20.14
CA ARG A 421 22.61 -3.70 19.43
C ARG A 421 23.04 -4.30 18.09
N LEU A 422 23.17 -5.63 18.01
CA LEU A 422 23.84 -6.30 16.89
C LEU A 422 22.90 -7.05 15.95
N VAL A 423 21.79 -7.60 16.45
CA VAL A 423 20.90 -8.48 15.66
C VAL A 423 19.61 -7.78 15.27
N LEU A 424 18.98 -6.99 16.15
CA LEU A 424 17.75 -6.27 15.82
C LEU A 424 17.86 -5.37 14.59
N PRO A 425 18.97 -4.62 14.36
CA PRO A 425 19.13 -3.83 13.14
C PRO A 425 19.13 -4.66 11.85
N LEU A 426 19.44 -5.97 11.94
CA LEU A 426 19.46 -6.89 10.81
C LEU A 426 18.08 -7.51 10.52
N CYS A 427 17.12 -7.41 11.44
CA CYS A 427 15.83 -8.10 11.32
C CYS A 427 15.03 -7.69 10.07
N GLN A 428 14.96 -6.39 9.76
CA GLN A 428 14.25 -5.95 8.55
C GLN A 428 14.94 -6.44 7.27
N PRO A 429 16.26 -6.25 7.07
CA PRO A 429 16.98 -6.83 5.94
C PRO A 429 16.78 -8.34 5.76
N LEU A 430 16.76 -9.11 6.85
CA LEU A 430 16.51 -10.57 6.82
C LEU A 430 15.15 -10.91 6.22
N ILE A 431 14.10 -10.25 6.68
CA ILE A 431 12.72 -10.55 6.24
C ILE A 431 12.46 -10.00 4.84
N GLU A 432 13.04 -8.85 4.50
CA GLU A 432 13.02 -8.34 3.13
C GLU A 432 13.70 -9.29 2.15
N ALA A 433 14.80 -9.95 2.55
CA ALA A 433 15.49 -10.92 1.69
C ALA A 433 14.61 -12.14 1.37
N ILE A 434 13.87 -12.66 2.36
CA ILE A 434 12.87 -13.72 2.16
C ILE A 434 11.81 -13.27 1.16
N GLY A 435 11.21 -12.09 1.40
CA GLY A 435 10.17 -11.55 0.54
C GLY A 435 10.66 -11.29 -0.89
N CYS A 436 11.87 -10.76 -1.06
CA CYS A 436 12.48 -10.54 -2.38
C CYS A 436 12.75 -11.84 -3.14
N ARG A 437 13.26 -12.88 -2.47
CA ARG A 437 13.41 -14.20 -3.09
C ARG A 437 12.05 -14.76 -3.49
N MET A 438 11.08 -14.77 -2.59
CA MET A 438 9.74 -15.30 -2.88
C MET A 438 9.06 -14.56 -4.03
N ALA A 439 9.26 -13.25 -4.14
CA ALA A 439 8.74 -12.46 -5.27
C ALA A 439 9.38 -12.88 -6.61
N TYR A 440 10.70 -13.05 -6.62
CA TYR A 440 11.42 -13.55 -7.79
C TYR A 440 10.94 -14.94 -8.21
N GLU A 441 10.84 -15.87 -7.25
CA GLU A 441 10.36 -17.23 -7.51
C GLU A 441 8.91 -17.25 -8.03
N ALA A 442 8.04 -16.40 -7.47
CA ALA A 442 6.66 -16.28 -7.93
C ALA A 442 6.60 -15.78 -9.38
N ALA A 443 7.43 -14.80 -9.74
CA ALA A 443 7.48 -14.31 -11.11
C ALA A 443 8.04 -15.33 -12.10
N VAL A 444 9.03 -16.13 -11.70
CA VAL A 444 9.53 -17.26 -12.52
C VAL A 444 8.41 -18.28 -12.76
N THR A 445 7.66 -18.66 -11.71
CA THR A 445 6.55 -19.62 -11.84
C THR A 445 5.38 -19.06 -12.64
N ALA A 446 5.08 -17.77 -12.50
CA ALA A 446 4.05 -17.09 -13.28
C ALA A 446 4.47 -16.83 -14.74
N ASN A 447 5.68 -17.23 -15.13
CA ASN A 447 6.26 -17.01 -16.47
C ASN A 447 6.23 -15.52 -16.87
N CYS A 448 6.56 -14.64 -15.91
CA CYS A 448 6.75 -13.22 -16.20
C CYS A 448 7.90 -13.02 -17.20
N HIS A 449 7.90 -11.90 -17.92
CA HIS A 449 8.93 -11.63 -18.92
C HIS A 449 10.35 -11.67 -18.32
N ALA A 450 11.23 -12.45 -18.96
CA ALA A 450 12.56 -12.74 -18.42
C ALA A 450 13.41 -11.48 -18.15
N ASP A 451 13.32 -10.45 -18.99
CA ASP A 451 14.07 -9.21 -18.75
C ASP A 451 13.48 -8.38 -17.60
N LEU A 452 12.17 -8.50 -17.28
CA LEU A 452 11.58 -7.85 -16.09
C LEU A 452 12.01 -8.58 -14.81
N ILE A 453 12.01 -9.92 -14.82
CA ILE A 453 12.54 -10.74 -13.71
C ILE A 453 14.01 -10.39 -13.46
N THR A 454 14.81 -10.33 -14.53
CA THR A 454 16.24 -10.01 -14.45
C THR A 454 16.48 -8.57 -13.97
N LEU A 455 15.63 -7.61 -14.38
CA LEU A 455 15.71 -6.23 -13.91
C LEU A 455 15.35 -6.11 -12.43
N TYR A 456 14.32 -6.83 -11.97
CA TYR A 456 13.96 -6.91 -10.54
C TYR A 456 15.11 -7.49 -9.70
N GLU A 457 15.67 -8.63 -10.11
CA GLU A 457 16.83 -9.23 -9.43
C GLU A 457 18.01 -8.25 -9.38
N ALA A 458 18.31 -7.57 -10.48
CA ALA A 458 19.36 -6.54 -10.51
C ALA A 458 19.03 -5.36 -9.58
N GLY A 459 17.77 -4.96 -9.45
CA GLY A 459 17.31 -3.93 -8.52
C GLY A 459 17.56 -4.30 -7.06
N VAL A 460 17.23 -5.53 -6.67
CA VAL A 460 17.52 -6.06 -5.33
C VAL A 460 19.02 -6.08 -5.08
N MET A 461 19.82 -6.54 -6.05
CA MET A 461 21.28 -6.53 -5.95
C MET A 461 21.88 -5.12 -5.80
N MET A 462 21.29 -4.13 -6.47
CA MET A 462 21.76 -2.74 -6.42
C MET A 462 21.53 -2.10 -5.04
N ARG A 463 20.55 -2.58 -4.27
CA ARG A 463 20.25 -2.12 -2.91
C ARG A 463 21.32 -2.55 -1.89
N ASP A 464 21.82 -3.78 -1.99
CA ASP A 464 22.89 -4.30 -1.13
C ASP A 464 24.08 -4.83 -1.93
N ARG A 465 24.66 -3.97 -2.76
CA ARG A 465 25.80 -4.37 -3.63
C ARG A 465 27.00 -4.86 -2.84
N SER A 466 27.20 -4.32 -1.63
CA SER A 466 28.25 -4.72 -0.70
C SER A 466 28.23 -6.21 -0.47
N TRP A 467 27.06 -6.75 -0.11
CA TRP A 467 26.91 -8.15 0.21
C TRP A 467 27.27 -9.05 -1.00
N PHE A 468 26.76 -8.75 -2.20
CA PHE A 468 27.06 -9.55 -3.41
C PHE A 468 28.54 -9.48 -3.82
N VAL A 469 29.20 -8.33 -3.60
CA VAL A 469 30.62 -8.17 -3.88
C VAL A 469 31.45 -9.02 -2.91
N GLU A 470 31.15 -8.92 -1.62
CA GLU A 470 31.89 -9.59 -0.56
C GLU A 470 31.67 -11.11 -0.57
N ASN A 471 30.42 -11.56 -0.61
CA ASN A 471 30.06 -12.96 -0.40
C ASN A 471 30.04 -13.79 -1.69
N LEU A 472 29.82 -13.15 -2.85
CA LEU A 472 29.77 -13.85 -4.14
C LEU A 472 30.90 -13.46 -5.11
N GLY A 473 31.82 -12.59 -4.70
CA GLY A 473 32.95 -12.13 -5.52
C GLY A 473 32.52 -11.35 -6.77
N MET A 474 31.29 -10.83 -6.81
CA MET A 474 30.78 -10.14 -7.99
C MET A 474 31.41 -8.76 -8.12
N LYS A 475 31.79 -8.37 -9.35
CA LYS A 475 32.24 -6.99 -9.61
C LYS A 475 31.05 -6.05 -9.66
N ARG A 476 31.15 -4.86 -9.03
CA ARG A 476 30.11 -3.81 -9.11
C ARG A 476 29.67 -3.50 -10.54
N VAL A 477 30.63 -3.46 -11.48
CA VAL A 477 30.35 -3.22 -12.91
C VAL A 477 29.54 -4.36 -13.56
N ALA A 478 29.65 -5.60 -13.07
CA ALA A 478 28.88 -6.71 -13.59
C ALA A 478 27.39 -6.59 -13.23
N ILE A 479 27.09 -6.13 -12.00
CA ILE A 479 25.73 -5.83 -11.54
C ILE A 479 25.13 -4.70 -12.38
N LEU A 480 25.88 -3.61 -12.57
CA LEU A 480 25.44 -2.49 -13.42
C LEU A 480 25.21 -2.91 -14.88
N ARG A 481 26.09 -3.73 -15.45
CA ARG A 481 25.91 -4.25 -16.83
C ARG A 481 24.71 -5.18 -16.96
N LYS A 482 24.33 -5.91 -15.90
CA LYS A 482 23.12 -6.75 -15.89
C LYS A 482 21.87 -5.87 -16.02
N GLU A 483 21.78 -4.82 -15.21
CA GLU A 483 20.69 -3.84 -15.25
C GLU A 483 20.63 -3.10 -16.61
N ASP A 484 21.78 -2.67 -17.13
CA ASP A 484 21.89 -1.98 -18.42
C ASP A 484 21.34 -2.82 -19.57
N ARG A 485 21.75 -4.10 -19.67
CA ARG A 485 21.30 -5.00 -20.73
C ARG A 485 19.78 -5.18 -20.75
N CYS A 486 19.15 -5.34 -19.59
CA CYS A 486 17.70 -5.52 -19.50
C CYS A 486 16.97 -4.26 -19.93
N ILE A 487 17.37 -3.09 -19.41
CA ILE A 487 16.73 -1.84 -19.80
C ILE A 487 16.95 -1.54 -21.28
N LYS A 488 18.13 -1.79 -21.84
CA LYS A 488 18.39 -1.59 -23.28
C LYS A 488 17.42 -2.39 -24.16
N LYS A 489 17.06 -3.61 -23.76
CA LYS A 489 16.07 -4.44 -24.47
C LYS A 489 14.63 -3.96 -24.25
N LEU A 490 14.30 -3.51 -23.05
CA LEU A 490 12.93 -3.07 -22.70
C LEU A 490 12.61 -1.66 -23.20
N MET A 491 13.62 -0.80 -23.37
CA MET A 491 13.46 0.62 -23.73
C MET A 491 12.63 0.88 -24.99
N PRO A 492 12.81 0.15 -26.11
CA PRO A 492 11.97 0.30 -27.29
C PRO A 492 10.48 0.03 -27.03
N HIS A 493 10.16 -0.75 -26.00
CA HIS A 493 8.81 -1.13 -25.62
C HIS A 493 8.24 -0.30 -24.46
N LEU A 494 8.93 0.76 -24.01
CA LEU A 494 8.50 1.50 -22.81
C LEU A 494 7.07 2.04 -22.92
N LYS A 495 6.67 2.63 -24.05
CA LYS A 495 5.31 3.15 -24.22
C LYS A 495 4.25 2.06 -24.04
N GLN A 496 4.48 0.91 -24.68
CA GLN A 496 3.61 -0.27 -24.56
C GLN A 496 3.57 -0.77 -23.12
N LEU A 497 4.71 -0.84 -22.43
CA LEU A 497 4.78 -1.24 -21.02
C LEU A 497 3.98 -0.29 -20.12
N LEU A 498 4.06 1.03 -20.36
CA LEU A 498 3.27 2.03 -19.64
C LEU A 498 1.78 1.83 -19.89
N GLU A 499 1.35 1.65 -21.15
CA GLU A 499 -0.06 1.41 -21.50
C GLU A 499 -0.60 0.12 -20.85
N GLN A 500 0.19 -0.95 -20.86
CA GLN A 500 -0.17 -2.25 -20.28
C GLN A 500 -0.32 -2.24 -18.76
N THR A 501 0.11 -1.17 -18.07
CA THR A 501 -0.19 -1.00 -16.64
C THR A 501 -1.69 -0.87 -16.37
N GLY A 502 -2.48 -0.45 -17.37
CA GLY A 502 -3.90 -0.12 -17.21
C GLY A 502 -4.15 1.18 -16.43
N ALA A 503 -3.12 1.98 -16.15
CA ALA A 503 -3.25 3.19 -15.34
C ALA A 503 -3.96 4.35 -16.07
N ALA A 504 -3.89 4.41 -17.41
CA ALA A 504 -4.31 5.57 -18.21
C ALA A 504 -5.73 6.10 -17.88
N PRO A 505 -6.78 5.26 -17.74
CA PRO A 505 -8.13 5.75 -17.39
C PRO A 505 -8.21 6.40 -16.00
N TYR A 506 -7.33 6.01 -15.09
CA TYR A 506 -7.35 6.45 -13.70
C TYR A 506 -6.50 7.71 -13.45
N VAL A 507 -5.73 8.17 -14.44
CA VAL A 507 -4.88 9.35 -14.31
C VAL A 507 -5.70 10.64 -14.24
N THR A 508 -5.47 11.43 -13.20
CA THR A 508 -5.91 12.83 -13.05
C THR A 508 -4.77 13.82 -13.24
N ALA A 509 -3.50 13.36 -13.20
CA ALA A 509 -2.33 14.23 -13.32
C ALA A 509 -2.29 15.00 -14.64
N PRO A 510 -2.34 16.36 -14.63
CA PRO A 510 -2.33 17.16 -15.85
C PRO A 510 -1.00 17.09 -16.62
N ILE A 511 0.10 16.78 -15.94
CA ILE A 511 1.45 16.77 -16.54
C ILE A 511 1.66 15.68 -17.60
N VAL A 512 0.72 14.76 -17.77
CA VAL A 512 0.88 13.62 -18.71
C VAL A 512 0.69 14.00 -20.18
N SER A 513 0.07 15.13 -20.53
CA SER A 513 -0.02 15.61 -21.92
C SER A 513 -0.14 17.13 -22.00
N GLU A 514 0.22 17.72 -23.15
CA GLU A 514 0.17 19.17 -23.40
C GLU A 514 -1.23 19.71 -23.17
N ASP A 515 -2.22 19.14 -23.86
CA ASP A 515 -3.62 19.52 -23.77
C ASP A 515 -4.16 19.49 -22.32
N LYS A 516 -3.79 18.47 -21.53
CA LYS A 516 -4.22 18.38 -20.12
C LYS A 516 -3.55 19.43 -19.25
N TRP A 517 -2.27 19.74 -19.53
CA TRP A 517 -1.54 20.77 -18.80
C TRP A 517 -2.10 22.16 -19.10
N ASP A 518 -2.30 22.48 -20.38
CA ASP A 518 -2.82 23.77 -20.81
C ASP A 518 -4.25 23.99 -20.27
N GLY A 519 -5.12 22.98 -20.42
CA GLY A 519 -6.47 23.03 -19.87
C GLY A 519 -6.51 23.14 -18.34
N PHE A 520 -5.50 22.64 -17.62
CA PHE A 520 -5.37 22.81 -16.17
C PHE A 520 -4.91 24.24 -15.81
N VAL A 521 -3.95 24.79 -16.56
CA VAL A 521 -3.45 26.16 -16.36
C VAL A 521 -4.53 27.21 -16.65
N ASP A 522 -5.33 27.00 -17.70
CA ASP A 522 -6.40 27.94 -18.09
C ASP A 522 -7.51 28.09 -17.03
N GLN A 523 -7.60 27.15 -16.09
CA GLN A 523 -8.56 27.17 -14.99
C GLN A 523 -7.98 27.74 -13.69
N MET A 524 -6.71 28.16 -13.67
CA MET A 524 -6.08 28.73 -12.48
C MET A 524 -6.46 30.20 -12.28
N GLU A 525 -6.52 30.61 -11.01
CA GLU A 525 -6.61 32.02 -10.65
C GLU A 525 -5.39 32.77 -11.21
N THR A 526 -5.65 33.84 -11.95
CA THR A 526 -4.62 34.65 -12.60
C THR A 526 -4.49 36.00 -11.89
N HIS A 527 -3.32 36.24 -11.30
CA HIS A 527 -2.96 37.56 -10.78
C HIS A 527 -2.12 38.32 -11.81
N ILE A 528 -2.59 39.50 -12.22
CA ILE A 528 -1.90 40.34 -13.20
C ILE A 528 -1.01 41.34 -12.46
N GLY A 529 0.29 41.30 -12.74
CA GLY A 529 1.24 42.26 -12.17
C GLY A 529 1.04 43.66 -12.74
N PRO A 530 1.40 44.72 -11.99
CA PRO A 530 1.11 46.11 -12.36
C PRO A 530 1.78 46.60 -13.66
N ASN A 531 2.85 45.93 -14.10
CA ASN A 531 3.58 46.27 -15.32
C ASN A 531 3.22 45.34 -16.51
N THR A 532 2.15 44.55 -16.39
CA THR A 532 1.73 43.63 -17.45
C THR A 532 0.78 44.34 -18.40
N ILE A 533 1.09 44.29 -19.70
CA ILE A 533 0.22 44.78 -20.78
C ILE A 533 -1.14 44.04 -20.67
N SER A 534 -2.26 44.72 -21.00
CA SER A 534 -3.63 44.27 -20.73
C SER A 534 -3.92 42.81 -21.13
N GLN A 535 -4.91 42.14 -20.49
CA GLN A 535 -5.27 40.75 -20.83
C GLN A 535 -5.60 40.55 -22.32
N GLU A 536 -6.17 41.56 -22.99
CA GLU A 536 -6.48 41.52 -24.42
C GLU A 536 -5.21 41.41 -25.28
N ASP A 537 -4.12 42.05 -24.87
CA ASP A 537 -2.84 42.02 -25.59
C ASP A 537 -2.09 40.70 -25.36
N ILE A 538 -2.23 40.08 -24.17
CA ILE A 538 -1.68 38.75 -23.88
C ILE A 538 -2.37 37.67 -24.73
N HIS A 539 -3.71 37.73 -24.87
CA HIS A 539 -4.46 36.77 -25.68
C HIS A 539 -4.10 36.87 -27.17
N LYS A 540 -3.96 38.10 -27.71
CA LYS A 540 -3.45 38.35 -29.06
C LYS A 540 -2.01 37.82 -29.26
N ASN A 541 -1.13 38.00 -28.27
CA ASN A 541 0.25 37.52 -28.35
C ASN A 541 0.37 35.98 -28.24
N ARG A 542 -0.47 35.30 -27.45
CA ARG A 542 -0.52 33.83 -27.42
C ARG A 542 -0.96 33.24 -28.76
N LEU A 543 -1.97 33.83 -29.40
CA LEU A 543 -2.41 33.45 -30.75
C LEU A 543 -1.31 33.69 -31.79
N ALA A 544 -0.51 34.76 -31.65
CA ALA A 544 0.63 35.03 -32.52
C ALA A 544 1.82 34.05 -32.32
N MET A 545 2.06 33.59 -31.09
CA MET A 545 3.13 32.62 -30.78
C MET A 545 2.77 31.15 -31.08
N GLY A 546 1.50 30.82 -31.25
CA GLY A 546 1.04 29.48 -31.69
C GLY A 546 1.41 29.13 -33.15
N GLY A 547 2.00 30.06 -33.91
CA GLY A 547 2.36 29.91 -35.31
C GLY A 547 3.80 29.48 -35.62
N SER A 548 4.68 29.30 -34.61
CA SER A 548 6.08 28.91 -34.85
C SER A 548 6.41 27.59 -34.13
N LYS A 549 6.08 26.48 -34.78
CA LYS A 549 6.78 25.21 -34.53
C LYS A 549 8.13 25.29 -35.25
N ILE A 550 9.21 25.40 -34.48
CA ILE A 550 10.56 24.97 -34.86
C ILE A 550 10.97 23.84 -33.91
#